data_AF-A0A9Q9J785-F1
#
_entry.id   AF-A0A9Q9J785-F1
#
_cell.length_a   1.000
_cell.length_b   1.000
_cell.length_c   1.000
_cell.angle_alpha   90.00
_cell.angle_beta   90.00
_cell.angle_gamma   90.00
#
_symmetry.space_group_name_H-M   'P 1'
#
loop_
_entity.id
_entity.type
_entity.pdbx_description
1 polymer ?
#
loop_
_entity_poly.entity_id
_entity_poly.type
_entity_poly.pdbx_seq_one_letter_code
_entity_poly.pdbx_strand_id
1 'polypeptide(L)'
;MTLKLNLEGITLSANRETLKLGATKYYKRHEGQLLYGKQNFFHGSIALIPKEAEGYATSGDVPALDISNVNSKYLVDYISRPSYFKAKEALATGTGSKRIHEKTLLNFKIAVPSLEEQNAISDFITNYTNLIALHQRKQN
;
A
#
# COMPACT_ATOMS: atom_id res chain seq x y z
N MET A 1 -9.64 -2.81 -9.28
CA MET A 1 -9.08 -3.62 -8.18
C MET A 1 -9.50 -3.04 -6.84
N THR A 2 -9.37 -3.80 -5.76
CA THR A 2 -9.69 -3.36 -4.40
C THR A 2 -8.47 -3.51 -3.50
N LEU A 3 -8.09 -2.45 -2.80
CA LEU A 3 -7.05 -2.48 -1.77
C LEU A 3 -7.64 -3.01 -0.46
N LYS A 4 -6.96 -3.96 0.17
CA LYS A 4 -7.40 -4.59 1.41
C LYS A 4 -6.95 -3.80 2.64
N LEU A 5 -7.41 -4.24 3.80
CA LEU A 5 -6.97 -3.79 5.11
C LEU A 5 -5.91 -4.77 5.64
N ASN A 6 -5.35 -4.47 6.82
CA ASN A 6 -4.45 -5.36 7.56
C ASN A 6 -3.24 -5.84 6.76
N LEU A 7 -2.78 -5.04 5.78
CA LEU A 7 -1.66 -5.36 4.90
C LEU A 7 -1.87 -6.62 4.03
N GLU A 8 -3.12 -7.00 3.77
CA GLU A 8 -3.47 -8.15 2.91
C GLU A 8 -3.32 -7.86 1.40
N GLY A 9 -2.67 -6.75 1.05
CA GLY A 9 -2.40 -6.38 -0.34
C GLY A 9 -3.65 -5.99 -1.12
N ILE A 10 -3.79 -6.53 -2.33
CA ILE A 10 -4.87 -6.19 -3.25
C ILE A 10 -5.62 -7.43 -3.72
N THR A 11 -6.90 -7.25 -4.03
CA THR A 11 -7.69 -8.25 -4.76
C THR A 11 -8.08 -7.71 -6.12
N LEU A 12 -7.81 -8.51 -7.15
CA LEU A 12 -8.29 -8.27 -8.50
C LEU A 12 -9.77 -8.60 -8.54
N SER A 13 -10.58 -7.61 -8.90
CA SER A 13 -12.01 -7.80 -9.20
C SER A 13 -12.19 -7.78 -10.70
N ALA A 14 -13.19 -8.52 -11.21
CA ALA A 14 -13.49 -8.58 -12.63
C ALA A 14 -13.58 -7.18 -13.25
N ASN A 15 -13.07 -7.06 -14.48
CA ASN A 15 -12.91 -5.80 -15.19
C ASN A 15 -14.26 -5.07 -15.26
N ARG A 16 -14.41 -4.00 -14.47
CA ARG A 16 -15.63 -3.17 -14.48
C ARG A 16 -15.55 -2.19 -15.67
N GLU A 17 -15.50 -2.71 -16.88
CA GLU A 17 -15.66 -1.90 -18.10
C GLU A 17 -17.07 -1.29 -18.21
N THR A 18 -18.02 -1.76 -17.38
CA THR A 18 -19.44 -1.40 -17.44
C THR A 18 -19.94 -0.42 -16.37
N LEU A 19 -19.07 0.29 -15.63
CA LEU A 19 -19.54 1.39 -14.76
C LEU A 19 -19.43 2.74 -15.46
N LYS A 20 -20.33 2.98 -16.42
CA LYS A 20 -20.59 4.33 -16.91
C LYS A 20 -21.66 5.01 -16.05
N LEU A 21 -21.23 6.16 -15.49
CA LEU A 21 -22.01 7.33 -15.08
C LEU A 21 -22.77 7.29 -13.75
N GLY A 22 -22.03 7.66 -12.69
CA GLY A 22 -22.55 8.25 -11.46
C GLY A 22 -21.42 8.72 -10.53
N ALA A 23 -20.85 9.90 -10.80
CA ALA A 23 -19.93 10.69 -9.96
C ALA A 23 -18.49 10.21 -9.68
N THR A 24 -18.19 8.91 -9.55
CA THR A 24 -16.84 8.49 -9.09
C THR A 24 -15.82 8.37 -10.23
N LYS A 25 -14.77 9.20 -10.20
CA LYS A 25 -13.63 9.11 -11.12
C LYS A 25 -12.67 8.00 -10.71
N TYR A 26 -12.34 7.13 -11.67
CA TYR A 26 -11.36 6.06 -11.54
C TYR A 26 -10.08 6.40 -12.31
N TYR A 27 -8.96 5.90 -11.81
CA TYR A 27 -7.62 6.15 -12.32
C TYR A 27 -6.92 4.81 -12.56
N LYS A 28 -6.43 4.59 -13.79
CA LYS A 28 -5.58 3.44 -14.11
C LYS A 28 -4.27 3.54 -13.33
N ARG A 29 -3.79 2.40 -12.84
CA ARG A 29 -2.59 2.29 -12.01
C ARG A 29 -1.61 1.31 -12.65
N HIS A 30 -0.35 1.45 -12.26
CA HIS A 30 0.77 0.74 -12.88
C HIS A 30 1.56 -0.07 -11.85
N GLU A 31 2.17 -1.15 -12.32
CA GLU A 31 3.07 -2.01 -11.55
C GLU A 31 4.13 -1.17 -10.81
N GLY A 32 4.44 -1.59 -9.58
CA GLY A 32 5.49 -0.97 -8.77
C GLY A 32 5.06 0.32 -8.06
N GLN A 33 3.90 0.90 -8.37
CA GLN A 33 3.39 2.05 -7.62
C GLN A 33 2.99 1.65 -6.20
N LEU A 34 3.14 2.58 -5.26
CA LEU A 34 2.63 2.49 -3.90
C LEU A 34 1.15 2.87 -3.90
N LEU A 35 0.28 1.92 -3.56
CA LEU A 35 -1.14 2.13 -3.37
C LEU A 35 -1.46 2.31 -1.87
N TYR A 36 -2.27 3.30 -1.52
CA TYR A 36 -2.73 3.45 -0.14
C TYR A 36 -4.17 3.98 -0.07
N GLY A 37 -4.92 3.58 0.95
CA GLY A 37 -6.28 4.07 1.18
C GLY A 37 -6.29 5.32 2.06
N LYS A 38 -6.84 6.45 1.59
CA LYS A 38 -6.84 7.71 2.37
C LYS A 38 -7.51 7.56 3.74
N GLN A 39 -8.66 6.89 3.80
CA GLN A 39 -9.43 6.67 5.04
C GLN A 39 -8.86 5.54 5.89
N ASN A 40 -8.34 4.51 5.24
CA ASN A 40 -7.99 3.24 5.88
C ASN A 40 -6.47 3.06 6.05
N PHE A 41 -5.70 4.14 5.87
CA PHE A 41 -4.24 4.10 5.99
C PHE A 41 -3.80 3.50 7.32
N PHE A 42 -4.44 3.91 8.42
CA PHE A 42 -4.14 3.41 9.78
C PHE A 42 -4.67 2.01 10.08
N HIS A 43 -5.42 1.42 9.14
CA HIS A 43 -5.86 0.03 9.19
C HIS A 43 -5.05 -0.85 8.23
N GLY A 44 -3.84 -0.42 7.85
CA GLY A 44 -2.96 -1.20 6.99
C GLY A 44 -3.44 -1.26 5.53
N SER A 45 -4.16 -0.25 5.05
CA SER A 45 -4.52 -0.14 3.65
C SER A 45 -3.36 0.45 2.85
N ILE A 46 -2.35 -0.37 2.62
CA ILE A 46 -1.08 -0.05 1.97
C ILE A 46 -0.63 -1.28 1.18
N ALA A 47 -0.24 -1.11 -0.10
CA ALA A 47 0.29 -2.21 -0.92
C ALA A 47 1.15 -1.69 -2.08
N LEU A 48 2.03 -2.55 -2.60
CA LEU A 48 2.59 -2.38 -3.94
C LEU A 48 1.64 -2.97 -4.97
N ILE A 49 1.58 -2.35 -6.14
CA ILE A 49 0.86 -2.90 -7.28
C ILE A 49 1.73 -3.99 -7.93
N PRO A 50 1.31 -5.27 -7.88
CA PRO A 50 2.03 -6.34 -8.53
C PRO A 50 1.73 -6.34 -10.04
N LYS A 51 2.54 -7.06 -10.80
CA LYS A 51 2.46 -7.14 -12.26
C LYS A 51 1.08 -7.57 -12.78
N GLU A 52 0.40 -8.47 -12.06
CA GLU A 52 -0.92 -8.97 -12.47
C GLU A 52 -2.03 -7.89 -12.37
N ALA A 53 -1.73 -6.78 -11.69
CA ALA A 53 -2.64 -5.66 -11.50
C ALA A 53 -2.35 -4.46 -12.42
N GLU A 54 -1.44 -4.61 -13.38
CA GLU A 54 -1.13 -3.57 -14.37
C GLU A 54 -2.40 -3.11 -15.10
N GLY A 55 -2.58 -1.79 -15.20
CA GLY A 55 -3.71 -1.17 -15.91
C GLY A 55 -5.05 -1.23 -15.16
N TYR A 56 -5.15 -1.92 -14.02
CA TYR A 56 -6.35 -1.91 -13.20
C TYR A 56 -6.56 -0.52 -12.59
N ALA A 57 -7.82 -0.17 -12.35
CA ALA A 57 -8.19 1.13 -11.82
C ALA A 57 -8.62 1.10 -10.34
N THR A 58 -8.41 2.23 -9.67
CA THR A 58 -8.92 2.56 -8.32
C THR A 58 -9.55 3.95 -8.32
N SER A 59 -10.38 4.26 -7.32
CA SER A 59 -10.97 5.59 -7.15
C SER A 59 -9.94 6.60 -6.60
N GLY A 60 -10.31 7.89 -6.55
CA GLY A 60 -9.48 8.95 -5.96
C GLY A 60 -9.23 8.82 -4.44
N ASP A 61 -9.94 7.92 -3.76
CA ASP A 61 -9.75 7.60 -2.34
C ASP A 61 -8.69 6.53 -2.09
N VAL A 62 -8.24 5.86 -3.16
CA VAL A 62 -7.14 4.90 -3.14
C VAL A 62 -6.09 5.36 -4.17
N PRO A 63 -5.37 6.46 -3.89
CA PRO A 63 -4.30 6.97 -4.75
C PRO A 63 -3.14 5.98 -4.89
N ALA A 64 -2.38 6.16 -5.97
CA ALA A 64 -1.10 5.49 -6.20
C ALA A 64 0.00 6.54 -6.35
N LEU A 65 1.20 6.22 -5.87
CA LEU A 65 2.39 7.06 -5.93
C LEU A 65 3.53 6.30 -6.61
N ASP A 66 4.25 6.97 -7.50
CA ASP A 66 5.47 6.43 -8.08
C ASP A 66 6.59 6.41 -7.03
N ILE A 67 7.38 5.34 -7.04
CA ILE A 67 8.49 5.15 -6.13
C ILE A 67 9.79 5.30 -6.94
N SER A 68 10.71 6.12 -6.46
CA SER A 68 12.03 6.30 -7.05
C SER A 68 13.07 6.46 -5.94
N ASN A 69 14.33 6.12 -6.23
CA ASN A 69 15.47 6.29 -5.32
C ASN A 69 15.39 5.54 -3.98
N VAL A 70 14.54 4.52 -3.89
CA VAL A 70 14.39 3.64 -2.72
C VAL A 70 13.88 2.28 -3.20
N ASN A 71 14.28 1.20 -2.53
CA ASN A 71 13.68 -0.11 -2.76
C ASN A 71 12.20 -0.05 -2.37
N SER A 72 11.32 -0.42 -3.30
CA SER A 72 9.87 -0.32 -3.13
C SER A 72 9.33 -1.25 -2.03
N LYS A 73 9.87 -2.46 -1.92
CA LYS A 73 9.50 -3.40 -0.85
C LYS A 73 9.92 -2.83 0.50
N TYR A 74 11.15 -2.33 0.60
CA TYR A 74 11.66 -1.73 1.84
C TYR A 74 10.78 -0.58 2.30
N LEU A 75 10.41 0.31 1.37
CA LEU A 75 9.54 1.43 1.66
C LEU A 75 8.21 0.95 2.22
N VAL A 76 7.57 -0.03 1.57
CA VAL A 76 6.29 -0.58 2.03
C VAL A 76 6.42 -1.27 3.38
N ASP A 77 7.43 -2.12 3.57
CA ASP A 77 7.69 -2.76 4.84
C ASP A 77 7.89 -1.72 5.96
N TYR A 78 8.64 -0.65 5.68
CA TYR A 78 8.95 0.42 6.63
C TYR A 78 7.70 1.18 7.07
N ILE A 79 6.88 1.64 6.11
CA ILE A 79 5.67 2.43 6.40
C ILE A 79 4.52 1.57 6.94
N SER A 80 4.54 0.27 6.66
CA SER A 80 3.53 -0.70 7.11
C SER A 80 3.73 -1.15 8.56
N ARG A 81 4.81 -0.72 9.23
CA ARG A 81 4.99 -1.01 10.66
C ARG A 81 3.90 -0.34 11.48
N PRO A 82 3.19 -1.08 12.36
CA PRO A 82 2.15 -0.49 13.22
C PRO A 82 2.64 0.68 14.07
N SER A 83 3.86 0.59 14.61
CA SER A 83 4.48 1.68 15.36
C SER A 83 4.70 2.93 14.51
N TYR A 84 4.94 2.78 13.21
CA TYR A 84 5.15 3.88 12.30
C TYR A 84 3.84 4.56 11.92
N PHE A 85 2.91 3.82 11.29
CA PHE A 85 1.69 4.46 10.76
C PHE A 85 0.75 4.93 11.88
N LYS A 86 0.65 4.22 13.02
CA LYS A 86 -0.21 4.65 14.13
C LYS A 86 0.28 5.95 14.74
N ALA A 87 1.59 6.16 14.84
CA ALA A 87 2.16 7.42 15.32
C ALA A 87 1.85 8.62 14.40
N LYS A 88 1.42 8.38 13.14
CA LYS A 88 1.03 9.42 12.19
C LYS A 88 -0.47 9.72 12.21
N GLU A 89 -1.25 9.05 13.04
CA GLU A 89 -2.70 9.26 13.13
C GLU A 89 -3.08 10.69 13.51
N ALA A 90 -2.26 11.35 14.33
CA ALA A 90 -2.43 12.75 14.70
C ALA A 90 -2.28 13.72 13.52
N LEU A 91 -1.68 13.30 12.41
CA LEU A 91 -1.51 14.11 11.19
C LEU A 91 -2.70 13.95 10.22
N ALA A 92 -3.64 13.06 10.53
CA ALA A 92 -4.84 12.88 9.74
C ALA A 92 -5.81 14.05 9.92
N THR A 93 -6.51 14.39 8.85
CA THR A 93 -7.55 15.43 8.87
C THR A 93 -8.94 14.80 8.85
N GLY A 94 -9.91 15.49 9.43
CA GLY A 94 -11.31 15.05 9.49
C GLY A 94 -11.71 14.57 10.89
N THR A 95 -12.78 15.14 11.42
CA THR A 95 -13.27 14.88 12.79
C THR A 95 -14.04 13.57 12.92
N GLY A 96 -14.81 13.18 11.90
CA GLY A 96 -15.56 11.91 11.85
C GLY A 96 -14.93 10.80 10.99
N SER A 97 -14.16 11.17 9.97
CA SER A 97 -13.43 10.24 9.10
C SER A 97 -12.01 10.76 8.94
N LYS A 98 -11.07 10.18 9.70
CA LYS A 98 -9.65 10.54 9.62
C LYS A 98 -9.09 10.13 8.27
N ARG A 99 -8.42 11.05 7.59
CA ARG A 99 -7.84 10.82 6.26
C ARG A 99 -6.39 11.27 6.18
N ILE A 100 -5.58 10.51 5.46
CA ILE A 100 -4.25 10.92 5.02
C ILE A 100 -4.32 11.38 3.55
N HIS A 101 -4.10 12.68 3.35
CA HIS A 101 -3.96 13.27 2.01
C HIS A 101 -2.55 13.05 1.45
N GLU A 102 -2.41 13.08 0.12
CA GLU A 102 -1.14 12.85 -0.56
C GLU A 102 -0.04 13.78 -0.05
N LYS A 103 -0.36 15.07 0.12
CA LYS A 103 0.57 16.08 0.66
C LYS A 103 1.09 15.73 2.05
N THR A 104 0.23 15.17 2.91
CA THR A 104 0.60 14.76 4.27
C THR A 104 1.50 13.52 4.22
N LEU A 105 1.14 12.53 3.40
CA LEU A 105 1.93 11.31 3.22
C LEU A 105 3.33 11.62 2.68
N LEU A 106 3.45 12.50 1.69
CA LEU A 106 4.74 12.91 1.11
C LEU A 106 5.67 13.63 2.10
N ASN A 107 5.11 14.18 3.18
CA ASN A 107 5.90 14.81 4.25
C ASN A 107 6.36 13.82 5.32
N PHE A 108 5.97 12.54 5.24
CA PHE A 108 6.40 11.54 6.18
C PHE A 108 7.90 11.29 6.09
N LYS A 109 8.59 11.47 7.21
CA LYS A 109 10.02 11.15 7.31
C LYS A 109 10.20 9.66 7.43
N ILE A 110 11.06 9.11 6.57
CA ILE A 110 11.48 7.72 6.57
C ILE A 110 13.02 7.69 6.70
N ALA A 111 13.54 6.64 7.34
CA ALA A 111 14.96 6.35 7.26
C ALA A 111 15.23 5.70 5.90
N VAL A 112 16.24 6.18 5.19
CA VAL A 112 16.66 5.64 3.90
C VAL A 112 18.13 5.26 4.02
N PRO A 113 18.43 4.03 4.50
CA PRO A 113 19.80 3.53 4.59
C PRO A 113 20.35 3.25 3.18
N SER A 114 21.55 2.66 3.08
CA SER A 114 22.11 2.30 1.77
C SER A 114 21.19 1.32 1.01
N LEU A 115 21.25 1.32 -0.32
CA LEU A 115 20.42 0.43 -1.13
C LEU A 115 20.69 -1.06 -0.81
N GLU A 116 21.93 -1.39 -0.48
CA GLU A 116 22.34 -2.73 -0.02
C GLU A 116 21.60 -3.13 1.25
N GLU A 117 21.58 -2.27 2.27
CA GLU A 117 20.85 -2.51 3.52
C GLU A 117 19.34 -2.61 3.29
N GLN A 118 18.77 -1.75 2.42
CA GLN A 118 17.36 -1.81 2.07
C GLN A 118 17.00 -3.17 1.46
N ASN A 119 17.80 -3.66 0.52
CA ASN A 119 17.60 -4.98 -0.10
C ASN A 119 17.70 -6.10 0.94
N ALA A 120 18.75 -6.09 1.77
CA ALA A 120 18.96 -7.11 2.79
C ALA A 120 17.78 -7.19 3.79
N ILE A 121 17.25 -6.04 4.21
CA ILE A 121 16.08 -5.96 5.10
C ILE A 121 14.83 -6.54 4.42
N SER A 122 14.54 -6.12 3.18
CA SER A 122 13.37 -6.61 2.46
C SER A 122 13.42 -8.10 2.12
N ASP A 123 14.60 -8.62 1.78
CA ASP A 123 14.79 -10.04 1.51
C ASP A 123 14.57 -10.86 2.78
N PHE A 124 15.09 -10.40 3.93
CA PHE A 124 14.87 -11.03 5.22
C PHE A 124 13.37 -11.10 5.58
N ILE A 125 12.66 -9.97 5.47
CA ILE A 125 11.22 -9.89 5.76
C ILE A 125 10.43 -10.80 4.83
N THR A 126 10.74 -10.77 3.53
CA THR A 126 10.09 -11.61 2.51
C THR A 126 10.28 -13.09 2.82
N ASN A 127 11.51 -13.52 3.10
CA ASN A 127 11.83 -14.92 3.43
C ASN A 127 11.09 -15.38 4.68
N TYR A 128 11.07 -14.55 5.72
CA TYR A 128 10.36 -14.87 6.96
C TYR A 128 8.84 -14.98 6.76
N THR A 129 8.26 -14.06 5.99
CA THR A 129 6.83 -14.07 5.68
C THR A 129 6.45 -15.28 4.85
N ASN A 130 7.26 -15.64 3.86
CA ASN A 130 7.08 -16.86 3.06
C ASN A 130 7.14 -18.12 3.94
N LEU A 131 8.07 -18.18 4.90
CA LEU A 131 8.17 -19.29 5.83
C LEU A 131 6.90 -19.43 6.68
N ILE A 132 6.37 -18.34 7.22
CA ILE A 132 5.11 -18.34 7.97
C ILE A 132 3.96 -18.83 7.09
N ALA A 133 3.82 -18.28 5.89
CA ALA A 133 2.75 -18.66 4.95
C ALA A 133 2.82 -20.15 4.58
N LEU A 134 4.03 -20.69 4.38
CA LEU A 134 4.24 -22.12 4.13
C LEU A 134 3.80 -22.99 5.31
N HIS A 135 4.08 -22.58 6.55
CA HIS A 135 3.64 -23.32 7.74
C HIS A 135 2.12 -23.27 7.93
N GLN A 136 1.50 -22.12 7.71
CA GLN A 136 0.03 -21.96 7.81
C GLN A 136 -0.70 -22.82 6.79
N ARG A 137 -0.17 -22.98 5.56
CA ARG A 137 -0.76 -23.87 4.55
C ARG A 137 -0.65 -25.36 4.89
N LYS A 138 0.30 -25.77 5.74
CA LYS A 138 0.45 -27.16 6.17
C LYS A 138 -0.48 -27.53 7.33
N GLN A 139 -0.96 -26.54 8.08
CA GLN A 139 -1.86 -26.76 9.22
C GLN A 139 -3.35 -26.71 8.84
N ASN A 140 -3.65 -26.30 7.62
CA ASN A 140 -4.98 -26.31 7.01
C ASN A 140 -5.09 -27.46 6.02
#